data_AF-A0A836QCG6-F1
#
_entry.id   AF-A0A836QCG6-F1
#
_cell.length_a   1.000
_cell.length_b   1.000
_cell.length_c   1.000
_cell.angle_alpha   90.00
_cell.angle_beta   90.00
_cell.angle_gamma   90.00
#
_symmetry.space_group_name_H-M   'P 1'
#
loop_
_entity.id
_entity.type
_entity.pdbx_description
1 polymer ?
#
loop_
_entity_poly.entity_id
_entity_poly.type
_entity_poly.pdbx_seq_one_letter_code
_entity_poly.pdbx_strand_id
1 'polypeptide(L)' 'TMAQDEESCVVYGMPRKAVECGAVDEVRNLEEIVRRLIELR' A
#
# COMPACT_ATOMS: atom_id res chain seq x y z
N THR A 1 -4.01 5.44 -6.07
CA THR A 1 -2.65 4.94 -5.84
C THR A 1 -2.62 4.24 -4.50
N MET A 2 -1.96 3.09 -4.40
CA MET A 2 -1.98 2.26 -3.18
C MET A 2 -0.55 1.96 -2.72
N ALA A 3 -0.34 1.83 -1.41
CA ALA A 3 0.91 1.37 -0.80
C ALA A 3 0.67 0.21 0.18
N GLN A 4 1.66 -0.67 0.31
CA GLN A 4 1.66 -1.75 1.31
C GLN A 4 1.85 -1.19 2.72
N ASP A 5 1.15 -1.72 3.72
CA ASP A 5 1.31 -1.34 5.13
C ASP A 5 2.62 -1.83 5.75
N GLU A 6 2.96 -1.28 6.92
CA GLU A 6 4.21 -1.60 7.63
C GLU A 6 4.20 -3.02 8.21
N GLU A 7 3.03 -3.51 8.64
CA GLU A 7 2.89 -4.83 9.29
C GLU A 7 3.20 -5.98 8.33
N SER A 8 2.72 -5.91 7.08
CA SER A 8 2.97 -6.95 6.08
C SER A 8 4.25 -6.74 5.28
N CYS A 9 4.89 -5.56 5.37
CA CYS A 9 6.06 -5.24 4.57
C CYS A 9 7.36 -5.66 5.25
N VAL A 10 8.15 -6.51 4.57
CA VAL A 10 9.45 -6.96 5.07
C VAL A 10 10.41 -5.80 5.31
N VAL A 11 10.37 -4.79 4.43
CA VAL A 11 11.13 -3.54 4.58
C VAL A 11 10.25 -2.36 4.18
N TYR A 12 9.72 -1.66 5.17
CA TYR A 12 8.85 -0.49 4.99
C TYR A 12 9.65 0.79 4.60
N GLY A 13 10.38 0.71 3.49
CA GLY A 13 11.22 1.79 2.95
C GLY A 13 10.49 2.61 1.88
N MET A 14 10.31 2.02 0.69
CA MET A 14 9.62 2.68 -0.42
C MET A 14 8.14 3.01 -0.09
N PRO A 15 7.35 2.09 0.51
CA PRO A 15 5.96 2.42 0.84
C PRO A 15 5.86 3.60 1.81
N ARG A 16 6.71 3.64 2.85
CA ARG A 16 6.80 4.77 3.78
C ARG A 16 7.07 6.10 3.07
N LYS A 17 8.02 6.12 2.13
CA LYS A 17 8.34 7.34 1.37
C LYS A 17 7.18 7.82 0.51
N ALA A 18 6.44 6.91 -0.11
CA ALA A 18 5.25 7.28 -0.89
C ALA A 18 4.17 7.92 0.00
N VAL A 19 3.95 7.39 1.20
CA VAL A 19 3.00 7.94 2.20
C VAL A 19 3.47 9.31 2.69
N GLU A 20 4.74 9.44 3.10
CA GLU A 20 5.32 10.72 3.56
C GLU A 20 5.24 11.83 2.50
N CYS A 21 5.33 11.47 1.21
CA CYS A 21 5.18 12.40 0.10
C CYS A 21 3.72 12.78 -0.21
N GLY A 22 2.73 12.20 0.48
CA GLY A 22 1.31 12.42 0.19
C GLY A 22 0.85 11.83 -1.15
N ALA A 23 1.61 10.87 -1.70
CA ALA A 23 1.37 10.29 -3.02
C ALA A 23 0.54 8.99 -2.99
N VAL A 24 -0.09 8.68 -1.85
CA VAL A 24 -0.82 7.44 -1.60
C VAL A 24 -2.24 7.76 -1.19
N ASP A 25 -3.21 7.17 -1.89
CA ASP A 25 -4.65 7.30 -1.56
C ASP A 25 -5.08 6.26 -0.53
N GLU A 26 -4.52 5.04 -0.59
CA GLU A 26 -4.87 3.94 0.31
C GLU A 26 -3.61 3.17 0.77
N VAL A 27 -3.50 2.91 2.08
CA VAL A 27 -2.50 2.00 2.66
C VAL A 27 -3.18 0.69 3.05
N ARG A 28 -2.66 -0.45 2.63
CA ARG A 28 -3.32 -1.76 2.75
C ARG A 28 -2.34 -2.89 3.09
N ASN A 29 -2.85 -3.93 3.74
CA ASN A 29 -2.11 -5.18 3.91
C ASN A 29 -1.84 -5.85 2.56
N LEU A 30 -0.71 -6.56 2.42
CA LEU A 30 -0.32 -7.26 1.20
C LEU A 30 -1.43 -8.15 0.64
N GLU A 31 -2.13 -8.89 1.51
CA GLU A 31 -3.20 -9.80 1.10
C GLU A 31 -4.45 -9.07 0.59
N GLU A 32 -4.67 -7.83 1.04
CA GLU A 32 -5.82 -7.02 0.64
C GLU A 32 -5.61 -6.29 -0.68
N ILE A 33 -4.36 -6.00 -1.07
CA ILE A 33 -4.05 -5.26 -2.30
C ILE A 33 -4.65 -5.96 -3.52
N VAL A 34 -4.52 -7.29 -3.62
CA VAL A 34 -5.07 -8.04 -4.75
C VAL A 34 -6.59 -7.97 -4.80
N ARG A 35 -7.25 -8.11 -3.64
CA ARG A 35 -8.71 -7.97 -3.55
C ARG A 35 -9.14 -6.58 -4.01
N ARG A 36 -8.45 -5.55 -3.55
CA ARG A 36 -8.75 -4.16 -3.91
C ARG A 36 -8.57 -3.87 -5.40
N LEU A 37 -7.54 -4.45 -6.02
CA LEU A 37 -7.34 -4.35 -7.47
C LEU A 37 -8.49 -4.96 -8.27
N ILE A 38 -9.06 -6.07 -7.81
CA ILE A 38 -10.21 -6.73 -8.46
C ILE A 38 -11.47 -5.86 -8.36
N GLU A 39 -11.71 -5.22 -7.21
CA GLU A 39 -12.86 -4.33 -7.00
C GLU A 39 -12.83 -3.04 -7.85
N LEU A 40 -11.64 -2.61 -8.27
CA LEU A 40 -11.45 -1.41 -9.09
C LEU A 40 -11.68 -1.65 -10.60
N ARG A 41 -11.89 -2.91 -10.98
CA ARG A 41 -12.13 -3.33 -12.37
C ARG A 41 -13.62 -3.26 -12.72
#